data_AF-A0A832G8T8-F1
#
_entry.id   AF-A0A832G8T8-F1
#
_cell.length_a   1.000
_cell.length_b   1.000
_cell.length_c   1.000
_cell.angle_alpha   90.00
_cell.angle_beta   90.00
_cell.angle_gamma   90.00
#
_symmetry.space_group_name_H-M   'P 1'
#
loop_
_entity.id
_entity.type
_entity.pdbx_description
1 polymer ?
#
loop_
_entity_poly.entity_id
_entity_poly.type
_entity_poly.pdbx_seq_one_letter_code
_entity_poly.pdbx_strand_id
1 'polypeptide(L)'
;MWFLYLTSIIPLPVFSVPFWFFTANRKPQFAANCKALINYQFNIMLFVFISILLIPLFVGVILILLLLFFHLKFILSSFNKNNSLRLPFSFTFIK
;
A
#
# COMPACT_ATOMS: atom_id res chain seq x y z
N MET A 1 14.38 0.44 -30.42
CA MET A 1 13.24 1.12 -29.76
C MET A 1 12.35 0.14 -29.02
N TRP A 2 11.78 -0.89 -29.65
CA TRP A 2 11.00 -1.94 -28.97
C TRP A 2 11.72 -2.61 -27.80
N PHE A 3 13.03 -2.81 -27.90
CA PHE A 3 13.83 -3.40 -26.82
C PHE A 3 13.91 -2.54 -25.55
N LEU A 4 13.88 -1.20 -25.67
CA LEU A 4 13.83 -0.29 -24.51
C LEU A 4 12.49 -0.40 -23.75
N TYR A 5 11.40 -0.65 -24.48
CA TYR A 5 10.09 -0.94 -23.88
C TYR A 5 10.06 -2.34 -23.25
N LEU A 6 10.77 -3.33 -23.79
CA LEU A 6 10.91 -4.61 -23.11
C LEU A 6 11.66 -4.47 -21.78
N THR A 7 12.70 -3.62 -21.75
CA THR A 7 13.45 -3.31 -20.53
C THR A 7 12.70 -2.37 -19.57
N SER A 8 11.55 -1.81 -19.95
CA SER A 8 10.73 -1.03 -19.02
C SER A 8 9.95 -1.92 -18.04
N ILE A 9 9.77 -3.20 -18.39
CA ILE A 9 9.06 -4.20 -17.58
C ILE A 9 9.96 -4.76 -16.47
N ILE A 10 11.28 -4.78 -16.69
CA ILE A 10 12.27 -5.28 -15.73
C ILE A 10 13.08 -4.07 -15.22
N PRO A 11 13.15 -3.79 -13.91
CA PRO A 11 13.78 -2.60 -13.34
C PRO A 11 15.31 -2.72 -13.33
N LEU A 12 15.91 -2.98 -14.50
CA LEU A 12 17.35 -3.09 -14.68
C LEU A 12 17.79 -2.10 -15.76
N PRO A 13 18.32 -0.93 -15.38
CA PRO A 13 18.85 0.07 -16.33
C PRO A 13 20.07 -0.44 -17.12
N VAL A 14 20.62 -1.60 -16.70
CA VAL A 14 21.83 -2.26 -17.23
C VAL A 14 21.75 -2.54 -18.74
N PHE A 15 20.55 -2.77 -19.28
CA PHE A 15 20.36 -3.09 -20.71
C PHE A 15 20.46 -1.88 -21.66
N SER A 16 20.51 -0.65 -21.15
CA SER A 16 20.62 0.56 -21.97
C SER A 16 22.06 0.91 -22.39
N VAL A 17 23.05 0.41 -21.64
CA VAL A 17 24.49 0.70 -21.86
C VAL A 17 25.02 0.16 -23.19
N PRO A 18 24.74 -1.09 -23.61
CA PRO A 18 25.20 -1.59 -24.90
C PRO A 18 24.61 -0.79 -26.07
N PHE A 19 23.33 -0.40 -25.99
CA PHE A 19 22.65 0.35 -27.06
C PHE A 19 23.18 1.78 -27.24
N TRP A 20 23.74 2.39 -26.19
CA TRP A 20 24.40 3.68 -26.28
C TRP A 20 25.62 3.64 -27.21
N PHE A 21 26.42 2.57 -27.15
CA PHE A 21 27.62 2.40 -27.97
C PHE A 21 27.29 2.18 -29.46
N PHE A 22 26.15 1.57 -29.78
CA PHE A 22 25.73 1.29 -31.17
C PHE A 22 24.87 2.39 -31.81
N THR A 23 24.43 3.41 -31.07
CA THR A 23 23.55 4.48 -31.60
C THR A 23 24.31 5.79 -31.81
N ALA A 24 25.12 5.88 -32.86
CA ALA A 24 26.02 7.02 -33.09
C ALA A 24 25.33 8.36 -33.40
N ASN A 25 24.18 8.36 -34.10
CA ASN A 25 23.57 9.58 -34.68
C ASN A 25 22.37 10.15 -33.90
N ARG A 26 21.91 9.49 -32.81
CA ARG A 26 20.72 9.93 -32.03
C ARG A 26 20.93 9.88 -30.52
N LYS A 27 22.18 10.08 -30.07
CA LYS A 27 22.58 10.08 -28.65
C LYS A 27 21.70 10.95 -27.74
N PRO A 28 21.35 12.21 -28.06
CA PRO A 28 20.52 13.03 -27.17
C PRO A 28 19.08 12.52 -27.06
N GLN A 29 18.50 12.01 -28.15
CA GLN A 29 17.14 11.47 -28.15
C GLN A 29 17.07 10.13 -27.40
N PHE A 30 18.12 9.31 -27.50
CA PHE A 30 18.26 8.08 -26.73
C PHE A 30 18.44 8.38 -25.22
N ALA A 31 19.24 9.40 -24.87
CA ALA A 31 19.40 9.86 -23.48
C ALA A 31 18.08 10.32 -22.87
N ALA A 32 17.29 11.10 -23.61
CA ALA A 32 15.97 11.56 -23.16
C ALA A 32 15.01 10.39 -22.90
N ASN A 33 15.00 9.39 -23.78
CA ASN A 33 14.18 8.19 -23.61
C ASN A 33 14.63 7.33 -22.42
N CYS A 34 15.94 7.20 -22.19
CA CYS A 34 16.46 6.51 -21.01
C CYS A 34 16.12 7.26 -19.72
N LYS A 35 16.20 8.59 -19.71
CA LYS A 35 15.77 9.41 -18.56
C LYS A 35 14.29 9.24 -18.27
N ALA A 36 13.45 9.23 -19.31
CA ALA A 36 12.01 8.97 -19.17
C ALA A 36 11.74 7.57 -18.61
N LEU A 37 12.47 6.56 -19.08
CA LEU A 37 12.40 5.17 -18.60
C LEU A 37 12.75 5.06 -17.11
N ILE A 38 13.86 5.67 -16.70
CA ILE A 38 14.31 5.67 -15.29
C ILE A 38 13.28 6.37 -14.40
N ASN A 39 12.78 7.53 -14.83
CA ASN A 39 11.74 8.25 -14.09
C ASN A 39 10.46 7.42 -13.95
N TYR A 40 10.07 6.69 -15.00
CA TYR A 40 8.92 5.78 -14.97
C TYR A 40 9.13 4.63 -13.98
N GLN A 41 10.30 3.98 -14.01
CA GLN A 41 10.65 2.91 -13.07
C GLN A 41 10.67 3.40 -11.62
N PHE A 42 11.22 4.60 -11.37
CA PHE A 42 11.24 5.22 -10.05
C PHE A 42 9.82 5.52 -9.54
N ASN A 43 8.94 6.04 -10.40
CA ASN A 43 7.55 6.29 -10.04
C ASN A 43 6.78 5.01 -9.69
N ILE A 44 6.99 3.91 -10.43
CA ILE A 44 6.40 2.61 -10.07
C ILE A 44 6.91 2.15 -8.70
N MET A 45 8.23 2.25 -8.46
CA MET A 45 8.82 1.84 -7.18
C MET A 45 8.26 2.66 -6.00
N LEU A 46 8.13 3.98 -6.18
CA LEU A 46 7.48 4.87 -5.22
C LEU A 46 6.02 4.50 -4.98
N PHE A 47 5.26 4.22 -6.03
CA PHE A 47 3.86 3.83 -5.92
C PHE A 47 3.69 2.53 -5.13
N VAL A 48 4.54 1.53 -5.40
CA VAL A 48 4.55 0.27 -4.65
C VAL A 48 4.90 0.51 -3.19
N PHE A 49 5.92 1.33 -2.92
CA PHE A 49 6.33 1.66 -1.55
C PHE A 49 5.22 2.35 -0.75
N ILE A 50 4.58 3.37 -1.34
CA ILE A 50 3.45 4.08 -0.72
C ILE A 50 2.27 3.12 -0.49
N SER A 51 1.99 2.24 -1.46
CA SER A 51 0.91 1.25 -1.34
C SER A 51 1.14 0.31 -0.16
N ILE A 52 2.37 -0.20 0.02
CA ILE A 52 2.72 -1.05 1.16
C ILE A 52 2.57 -0.28 2.48
N LEU A 53 3.00 0.97 2.52
CA LEU A 53 2.91 1.82 3.71
C LEU A 53 1.46 2.17 4.10
N LEU A 54 0.53 2.18 3.13
CA LEU A 54 -0.89 2.43 3.37
C LEU A 54 -1.64 1.19 3.93
N ILE A 55 -1.15 -0.03 3.71
CA ILE A 55 -1.82 -1.26 4.17
C ILE A 55 -2.09 -1.26 5.69
N PRO A 56 -1.11 -0.93 6.58
CA PRO A 56 -1.35 -0.87 8.02
C PRO A 56 -2.41 0.17 8.42
N LEU A 57 -2.48 1.29 7.70
CA LEU A 57 -3.49 2.33 7.96
C LEU A 57 -4.89 1.81 7.66
N PHE A 58 -5.08 1.12 6.53
CA PHE A 58 -6.37 0.51 6.19
C PHE A 58 -6.77 -0.58 7.19
N VAL A 59 -5.82 -1.42 7.63
CA VAL A 59 -6.08 -2.43 8.67
C VAL A 59 -6.52 -1.76 9.98
N GLY A 60 -5.83 -0.69 10.40
CA GLY A 60 -6.20 0.07 11.60
C GLY A 60 -7.61 0.65 11.53
N VAL A 61 -7.99 1.24 10.39
CA VAL A 61 -9.35 1.76 10.17
C VAL A 61 -10.40 0.65 10.29
N ILE A 62 -10.15 -0.52 9.69
CA ILE A 62 -11.07 -1.67 9.76
C ILE A 62 -11.25 -2.14 11.21
N LEU A 63 -10.17 -2.22 11.99
CA LEU A 63 -10.23 -2.62 13.40
C LEU A 63 -11.05 -1.64 14.25
N ILE A 64 -10.90 -0.34 14.02
CA ILE A 64 -11.69 0.70 14.70
C ILE A 64 -13.19 0.55 14.38
N LEU A 65 -13.53 0.34 13.11
CA LEU A 65 -14.93 0.12 12.69
C LEU A 65 -15.53 -1.13 13.33
N LEU A 66 -14.75 -2.23 13.40
CA LEU A 66 -15.15 -3.45 14.10
C LEU A 66 -15.40 -3.21 15.60
N LEU A 67 -14.52 -2.47 16.27
CA LEU A 67 -14.67 -2.13 17.68
C LEU A 67 -15.96 -1.34 17.94
N LEU A 68 -16.22 -0.33 17.11
CA LEU A 68 -17.45 0.47 17.18
C LEU A 68 -18.69 -0.39 16.95
N PHE A 69 -18.66 -1.31 15.98
CA PHE A 69 -19.75 -2.24 15.74
C PHE A 69 -20.04 -3.13 16.96
N PHE A 70 -19.00 -3.69 17.60
CA PHE A 70 -19.17 -4.47 18.82
C PHE A 70 -19.76 -3.65 19.97
N HIS A 71 -19.32 -2.40 20.13
CA HIS A 71 -19.88 -1.49 21.15
C HIS A 71 -21.36 -1.20 20.90
N LEU A 72 -21.74 -0.89 19.66
CA LEU A 72 -23.15 -0.66 19.31
C LEU A 72 -24.00 -1.90 19.58
N LYS A 73 -23.51 -3.09 19.21
CA LYS A 73 -24.20 -4.36 19.48
C LYS A 73 -24.36 -4.60 20.98
N PHE A 74 -23.34 -4.29 21.78
CA PHE A 74 -23.40 -4.39 23.24
C PHE A 74 -24.47 -3.46 23.81
N ILE A 75 -24.46 -2.19 23.41
CA ILE A 75 -25.44 -1.18 23.84
C ILE A 75 -26.87 -1.62 23.49
N LEU A 76 -27.11 -2.03 22.24
CA LEU A 76 -28.42 -2.52 21.80
C LEU A 76 -28.88 -3.76 22.58
N SER A 77 -27.97 -4.70 22.84
CA SER A 77 -28.24 -5.88 23.67
C SER A 77 -28.59 -5.49 25.12
N SER A 78 -27.91 -4.48 25.65
CA SER A 78 -28.18 -3.96 27.00
C SER A 78 -29.55 -3.28 27.11
N PHE A 79 -30.00 -2.57 26.07
CA PHE A 79 -31.35 -1.96 26.07
C PHE A 79 -32.47 -2.99 25.94
N ASN A 80 -32.25 -4.11 25.25
CA ASN A 80 -33.26 -5.16 25.09
C ASN A 80 -33.43 -6.07 26.32
N LYS A 81 -32.48 -6.07 27.27
CA LYS A 81 -32.58 -6.86 28.51
C LYS A 81 -33.19 -6.03 29.63
N ASN A 82 -34.52 -6.00 29.68
CA ASN A 82 -35.29 -5.41 30.77
C ASN A 82 -35.33 -6.28 32.05
N ASN A 83 -34.34 -7.16 32.26
CA ASN A 83 -34.21 -7.97 33.48
C ASN A 83 -32.75 -8.36 33.70
N SER A 84 -32.22 -8.00 34.87
CA SER A 84 -31.01 -8.56 35.53
C SER A 84 -29.75 -8.74 34.65
N LEU A 85 -29.26 -7.66 34.05
CA LEU A 85 -27.90 -7.63 33.50
C LEU A 85 -26.86 -7.63 34.64
N ARG A 86 -26.45 -8.83 35.07
CA ARG A 86 -25.11 -9.01 35.64
C ARG A 86 -24.12 -8.70 34.53
N LEU A 87 -23.34 -7.64 34.72
CA LEU A 87 -22.16 -7.33 33.90
C LEU A 87 -21.27 -8.58 33.82
N PRO A 88 -20.71 -8.94 32.66
CA PRO A 88 -19.84 -10.13 32.52
C PRO A 88 -18.58 -10.04 33.40
N PHE A 89 -18.24 -8.85 33.89
CA PHE A 89 -17.27 -8.65 34.96
C PHE A 89 -17.90 -7.77 36.05
N SER A 90 -18.37 -8.39 37.13
CA SER A 90 -18.54 -7.68 38.40
C SER A 90 -17.24 -7.81 39.18
N PHE A 91 -16.49 -6.72 39.34
CA PHE A 91 -15.43 -6.68 40.34
C PHE A 91 -16.08 -6.70 41.73
N THR A 92 -16.19 -7.88 42.32
CA THR A 92 -16.44 -8.01 43.75
C THR A 92 -15.14 -7.63 44.45
N PHE A 93 -15.12 -6.47 45.12
CA PHE A 93 -14.07 -6.20 46.09
C PHE A 93 -14.12 -7.30 47.16
N ILE A 94 -13.07 -8.11 47.23
CA ILE A 94 -12.88 -9.05 48.33
C ILE A 94 -12.76 -8.20 49.59
N LYS A 95 -13.65 -8.47 50.55
CA LYS A 95 -13.76 -7.74 51.82
C LYS A 95 -12.70 -8.23 52.81
#